data_AF-A0AB39SJV4-F1
#
_entry.id   AF-A0AB39SJV4-F1
#
_cell.length_a   1.000
_cell.length_b   1.000
_cell.length_c   1.000
_cell.angle_alpha   90.00
_cell.angle_beta   90.00
_cell.angle_gamma   90.00
#
_symmetry.space_group_name_H-M   'P 1'
#
loop_
_entity.id
_entity.type
_entity.pdbx_description
1 polymer ?
#
loop_
_entity_poly.entity_id
_entity_poly.type
_entity_poly.pdbx_seq_one_letter_code
_entity_poly.pdbx_strand_id
1 'polypeptide(L)'
;MAKSGSQLLPPLPSVEPRRGRCSREGVTPNFKTLAELASWHEQQADPLARPQRRVAVLLEHQESAVLLRRMIGNRALVDPNRLTLAGPLPLEAPGLWCERHGYRCISSRGAVGVIAQRGSELPVAATLGDTLVWDGKQITVKDAGRPA
;
A
#
# COMPACT_ATOMS: atom_id res chain seq x y z
N MET A 1 -40.29 50.97 -21.73
CA MET A 1 -41.34 49.94 -21.53
C MET A 1 -40.70 48.58 -21.61
N ALA A 2 -40.59 47.88 -20.48
CA ALA A 2 -39.99 46.57 -20.37
C ALA A 2 -40.99 45.49 -20.82
N LYS A 3 -40.55 44.57 -21.68
CA LYS A 3 -41.20 43.27 -21.89
C LYS A 3 -40.19 42.19 -21.52
N SER A 4 -40.32 41.71 -20.29
CA SER A 4 -39.62 40.53 -19.78
C SER A 4 -40.29 39.30 -20.36
N GLY A 5 -39.61 38.59 -21.25
CA GLY A 5 -40.05 37.33 -21.83
C GLY A 5 -39.18 36.20 -21.31
N SER A 6 -39.62 35.53 -20.23
CA SER A 6 -39.00 34.29 -19.77
C SER A 6 -39.25 33.19 -20.79
N GLN A 7 -38.25 32.84 -21.59
CA GLN A 7 -38.24 31.60 -22.36
C GLN A 7 -37.93 30.45 -21.40
N LEU A 8 -38.94 29.65 -21.09
CA LEU A 8 -38.76 28.35 -20.44
C LEU A 8 -38.01 27.42 -21.40
N LEU A 9 -36.81 26.99 -21.00
CA LEU A 9 -36.10 25.87 -21.64
C LEU A 9 -36.96 24.60 -21.56
N PRO A 10 -37.03 23.78 -22.63
CA PRO A 10 -37.68 22.49 -22.56
C PRO A 10 -36.88 21.54 -21.62
N PRO A 11 -37.55 20.66 -20.88
CA PRO A 11 -36.85 19.68 -20.04
C PRO A 11 -36.05 18.71 -20.92
N LEU A 12 -34.82 18.43 -20.50
CA LEU A 12 -33.97 17.40 -21.10
C LEU A 12 -34.70 16.05 -21.07
N PRO A 13 -34.62 15.23 -22.14
CA PRO A 13 -35.20 13.90 -22.10
C PRO A 13 -34.51 13.08 -21.00
N SER A 14 -35.33 12.55 -20.08
CA SER A 14 -34.89 11.57 -19.08
C SER A 14 -34.22 10.40 -19.80
N VAL A 15 -32.91 10.32 -19.69
CA VAL A 15 -32.15 9.15 -20.12
C VAL A 15 -32.45 8.04 -19.13
N GLU A 16 -33.49 7.25 -19.40
CA GLU A 16 -33.66 5.96 -18.74
C GLU A 16 -32.39 5.14 -19.01
N PRO A 17 -31.74 4.57 -17.98
CA PRO A 17 -30.63 3.66 -18.20
C PRO A 17 -31.23 2.42 -18.84
N ARG A 18 -31.05 2.29 -20.17
CA ARG A 18 -31.31 1.04 -20.88
C ARG A 18 -30.62 -0.06 -20.10
N ARG A 19 -31.40 -1.01 -19.57
CA ARG A 19 -30.91 -2.28 -19.02
C ARG A 19 -30.26 -3.07 -20.16
N GLY A 20 -29.04 -2.66 -20.49
CA GLY A 20 -28.11 -3.38 -21.33
C GLY A 20 -27.66 -4.60 -20.55
N ARG A 21 -28.23 -5.74 -20.94
CA ARG A 21 -27.85 -7.08 -20.49
C ARG A 21 -26.39 -7.33 -20.89
N CYS A 22 -25.45 -6.98 -20.01
CA CYS A 22 -24.06 -7.44 -20.05
C CYS A 22 -23.86 -8.39 -18.87
N SER A 23 -24.46 -9.58 -18.96
CA SER A 23 -24.06 -10.72 -18.13
C SER A 23 -22.73 -11.26 -18.67
N ARG A 24 -21.65 -10.53 -18.38
CA ARG A 24 -20.41 -11.20 -17.98
C ARG A 24 -20.36 -10.99 -16.47
N GLU A 25 -20.79 -11.99 -15.71
CA GLU A 25 -20.32 -12.16 -14.34
C GLU A 25 -18.81 -12.44 -14.43
N GLY A 26 -18.03 -11.41 -14.73
CA GLY A 26 -16.64 -11.40 -14.36
C GLY A 26 -16.64 -11.28 -12.86
N VAL A 27 -16.31 -12.38 -12.17
CA VAL A 27 -16.06 -12.40 -10.74
C VAL A 27 -15.14 -11.23 -10.43
N THR A 28 -15.68 -10.14 -9.88
CA THR A 28 -14.84 -9.05 -9.39
C THR A 28 -14.08 -9.63 -8.21
N PRO A 29 -12.74 -9.70 -8.27
CA PRO A 29 -11.98 -10.23 -7.16
C PRO A 29 -12.30 -9.41 -5.90
N ASN A 30 -12.81 -10.09 -4.87
CA ASN A 30 -13.09 -9.47 -3.58
C ASN A 30 -11.80 -9.51 -2.75
N PHE A 31 -11.12 -8.38 -2.65
CA PHE A 31 -9.89 -8.25 -1.86
C PHE A 31 -10.22 -7.93 -0.41
N LYS A 32 -9.78 -8.78 0.52
CA LYS A 32 -9.98 -8.58 1.96
C LYS A 32 -8.94 -7.64 2.57
N THR A 33 -7.80 -7.46 1.90
CA THR A 33 -6.70 -6.62 2.39
C THR A 33 -6.08 -5.76 1.28
N LEU A 34 -5.47 -4.64 1.66
CA LEU A 34 -4.67 -3.82 0.74
C LEU A 34 -3.49 -4.61 0.14
N ALA A 35 -2.95 -5.58 0.88
CA ALA A 35 -1.87 -6.43 0.42
C ALA A 35 -2.33 -7.35 -0.73
N GLU A 36 -3.52 -7.93 -0.62
CA GLU A 36 -4.12 -8.73 -1.71
C GLU A 36 -4.38 -7.90 -2.96
N LEU A 37 -4.91 -6.68 -2.80
CA LEU A 37 -5.12 -5.78 -3.92
C LEU A 37 -3.79 -5.36 -4.58
N ALA A 38 -2.76 -5.06 -3.79
CA ALA A 38 -1.42 -4.74 -4.29
C ALA A 38 -0.83 -5.89 -5.10
N SER A 39 -0.87 -7.12 -4.55
CA SER A 39 -0.39 -8.32 -5.24
C SER A 39 -1.15 -8.60 -6.54
N TRP A 40 -2.45 -8.34 -6.58
CA TRP A 40 -3.22 -8.44 -7.82
C TRP A 40 -2.76 -7.45 -8.88
N HIS A 41 -2.51 -6.19 -8.49
CA HIS A 41 -1.96 -5.17 -9.39
C HIS A 41 -0.55 -5.54 -9.89
N GLU A 42 0.30 -6.12 -9.04
CA GLU A 42 1.63 -6.63 -9.46
C GLU A 42 1.50 -7.73 -10.52
N GLN A 43 0.59 -8.70 -10.32
CA GLN A 43 0.32 -9.74 -11.33
C GLN A 43 -0.25 -9.15 -12.63
N GLN A 44 -1.04 -8.08 -12.54
CA GLN A 44 -1.59 -7.39 -13.71
C GLN A 44 -0.54 -6.56 -14.47
N ALA A 45 0.54 -6.16 -13.80
CA ALA A 45 1.65 -5.38 -14.34
C ALA A 45 2.76 -6.24 -14.96
N ASP A 46 2.73 -7.57 -14.78
CA ASP A 46 3.74 -8.47 -15.31
C ASP A 46 3.67 -8.56 -16.86
N PRO A 47 4.68 -8.04 -17.59
CA PRO A 47 4.69 -8.05 -19.04
C PRO A 47 4.83 -9.47 -19.63
N LEU A 48 5.46 -10.39 -18.90
CA LEU A 48 5.62 -11.79 -19.33
C LEU A 48 4.31 -12.55 -19.18
N ALA A 49 3.55 -12.28 -18.12
CA ALA A 49 2.22 -12.86 -17.92
C ALA A 49 1.16 -12.22 -18.83
N ARG A 50 1.38 -10.98 -19.30
CA ARG A 50 0.41 -10.19 -20.09
C ARG A 50 1.01 -9.55 -21.35
N PRO A 51 1.60 -10.33 -22.27
CA PRO A 51 2.34 -9.79 -23.41
C PRO A 51 1.47 -9.03 -24.42
N GLN A 52 0.15 -9.26 -24.44
CA GLN A 52 -0.77 -8.55 -25.33
C GLN A 52 -1.34 -7.25 -24.72
N ARG A 53 -1.02 -6.92 -23.45
CA ARG A 53 -1.49 -5.66 -22.85
C ARG A 53 -0.70 -4.47 -23.37
N ARG A 54 -1.39 -3.34 -23.51
CA ARG A 54 -0.75 -2.06 -23.80
C ARG A 54 0.19 -1.68 -22.66
N VAL A 55 1.37 -1.16 -23.00
CA VAL A 55 2.38 -0.70 -22.02
C VAL A 55 1.79 0.27 -20.99
N ALA A 56 0.94 1.22 -21.43
CA ALA A 56 0.27 2.17 -20.53
C ALA A 56 -0.54 1.47 -19.41
N VAL A 57 -1.25 0.40 -19.74
CA VAL A 57 -2.06 -0.35 -18.75
C VAL A 57 -1.16 -1.12 -17.77
N LEU A 58 -0.02 -1.65 -18.24
CA LEU A 58 0.95 -2.30 -17.35
C LEU A 58 1.54 -1.29 -16.35
N LEU A 59 1.89 -0.10 -16.83
CA LEU A 59 2.39 1.00 -16.00
C LEU A 59 1.35 1.46 -14.97
N GLU A 60 0.09 1.63 -15.36
CA GLU A 60 -1.00 1.99 -14.42
C GLU A 60 -1.14 0.95 -13.29
N HIS A 61 -1.06 -0.34 -13.62
CA HIS A 61 -1.07 -1.39 -12.60
C HIS A 61 0.18 -1.36 -11.71
N GLN A 62 1.35 -1.09 -12.28
CA GLN A 62 2.59 -0.95 -11.53
C GLN A 62 2.53 0.23 -10.54
N GLU A 63 2.09 1.40 -10.98
CA GLU A 63 1.94 2.60 -10.15
C GLU A 63 0.92 2.37 -9.03
N SER A 64 -0.20 1.73 -9.33
CA SER A 64 -1.21 1.36 -8.34
C SER A 64 -0.63 0.42 -7.27
N ALA A 65 0.12 -0.60 -7.67
CA ALA A 65 0.79 -1.51 -6.75
C ALA A 65 1.76 -0.77 -5.82
N VAL A 66 2.59 0.11 -6.38
CA VAL A 66 3.54 0.93 -5.61
C VAL A 66 2.81 1.81 -4.59
N LEU A 67 1.71 2.46 -4.99
CA LEU A 67 0.91 3.29 -4.08
C LEU A 67 0.34 2.46 -2.91
N LEU A 68 -0.24 1.29 -3.21
CA LEU A 68 -0.82 0.41 -2.21
C LEU A 68 0.24 -0.11 -1.23
N ARG A 69 1.41 -0.54 -1.74
CA ARG A 69 2.55 -0.96 -0.91
C ARG A 69 3.03 0.19 -0.01
N ARG A 70 3.07 1.43 -0.52
CA ARG A 70 3.40 2.63 0.28
C ARG A 70 2.36 2.90 1.37
N MET A 71 1.07 2.73 1.09
CA MET A 71 0.02 2.89 2.12
C MET A 71 0.16 1.86 3.24
N ILE A 72 0.43 0.59 2.89
CA ILE A 72 0.70 -0.48 3.86
C ILE A 72 1.94 -0.14 4.68
N GLY A 73 3.02 0.28 4.01
CA GLY A 73 4.25 0.82 4.61
C GLY A 73 3.95 1.89 5.63
N ASN A 74 3.34 3.00 5.20
CA ASN A 74 3.01 4.13 6.05
C ASN A 74 2.22 3.74 7.29
N ARG A 75 1.26 2.81 7.18
CA ARG A 75 0.50 2.32 8.34
C ARG A 75 1.37 1.54 9.31
N ALA A 76 2.27 0.68 8.83
CA ALA A 76 3.21 -0.06 9.66
C ALA A 76 4.26 0.85 10.32
N LEU A 77 4.63 1.95 9.66
CA LEU A 77 5.63 2.90 10.16
C LEU A 77 5.13 3.77 11.32
N VAL A 78 3.83 3.88 11.55
CA VAL A 78 3.25 4.78 12.56
C VAL A 78 3.36 4.21 13.98
N ASP A 79 3.33 2.89 14.16
CA ASP A 79 3.36 2.28 15.49
C ASP A 79 4.80 2.30 16.07
N PRO A 80 5.06 3.07 17.14
CA PRO A 80 6.39 3.17 17.75
C PRO A 80 6.78 1.92 18.55
N ASN A 81 5.84 1.02 18.84
CA ASN A 81 6.08 -0.19 19.65
C ASN A 81 6.17 -1.46 18.80
N ARG A 82 6.07 -1.32 17.47
CA ARG A 82 6.09 -2.45 16.55
C ARG A 82 6.96 -2.14 15.34
N LEU A 83 8.09 -2.85 15.25
CA LEU A 83 8.88 -2.90 14.02
C LEU A 83 8.37 -4.06 13.17
N THR A 84 7.95 -3.76 11.95
CA THR A 84 7.47 -4.80 11.03
C THR A 84 8.54 -5.06 9.96
N LEU A 85 8.97 -6.31 9.83
CA LEU A 85 9.88 -6.79 8.80
C LEU A 85 9.10 -7.63 7.78
N ALA A 86 9.66 -7.75 6.57
CA ALA A 86 9.17 -8.62 5.50
C ALA A 86 7.72 -8.38 5.03
N GLY A 87 7.21 -9.30 4.20
CA GLY A 87 5.83 -9.35 3.72
C GLY A 87 5.47 -8.25 2.71
N PRO A 88 4.28 -7.62 2.80
CA PRO A 88 3.85 -6.59 1.85
C PRO A 88 4.57 -5.24 1.96
N LEU A 89 5.59 -5.12 2.81
CA LEU A 89 6.27 -3.86 3.05
C LEU A 89 7.40 -3.61 2.03
N PRO A 90 7.64 -2.35 1.63
CA PRO A 90 8.84 -1.96 0.91
C PRO A 90 10.12 -2.34 1.67
N LEU A 91 11.21 -2.64 0.96
CA LEU A 91 12.47 -3.09 1.57
C LEU A 91 13.09 -2.03 2.48
N GLU A 92 12.82 -0.76 2.19
CA GLU A 92 13.25 0.41 2.94
C GLU A 92 12.43 0.67 4.21
N ALA A 93 11.28 0.00 4.39
CA ALA A 93 10.36 0.28 5.50
C ALA A 93 11.02 0.17 6.89
N PRO A 94 11.85 -0.84 7.22
CA PRO A 94 12.50 -0.89 8.53
C PRO A 94 13.43 0.30 8.78
N GLY A 95 14.14 0.78 7.76
CA GLY A 95 15.00 1.95 7.86
C GLY A 95 14.20 3.23 8.11
N LEU A 96 13.11 3.42 7.35
CA LEU A 96 12.19 4.55 7.55
C LEU A 96 11.52 4.54 8.93
N TRP A 97 11.26 3.35 9.49
CA TRP A 97 10.72 3.23 10.85
C TRP A 97 11.72 3.78 11.87
N CYS A 98 13.00 3.41 11.75
CA CYS A 98 14.04 3.90 12.64
C CYS A 98 14.11 5.43 12.60
N GLU A 99 14.22 6.02 11.41
CA GLU A 99 14.32 7.47 11.23
C GLU A 99 13.12 8.20 11.84
N ARG A 100 11.91 7.67 11.61
CA ARG A 100 10.67 8.28 12.11
C ARG A 100 10.57 8.30 13.63
N HIS A 101 11.12 7.30 14.30
CA HIS A 101 11.04 7.15 15.75
C HIS A 101 12.31 7.57 16.48
N GLY A 102 13.21 8.29 15.80
CA GLY A 102 14.41 8.88 16.43
C GLY A 102 15.57 7.89 16.61
N TYR A 103 15.55 6.77 15.90
CA TYR A 103 16.64 5.80 15.88
C TYR A 103 17.50 5.99 14.63
N ARG A 104 18.81 5.77 14.77
CA ARG A 104 19.73 5.72 13.64
C ARG A 104 19.73 4.31 13.05
N CYS A 105 19.30 4.16 11.80
CA CYS A 105 19.45 2.92 11.06
C CYS A 105 20.88 2.81 10.50
N ILE A 106 21.63 1.81 10.93
CA ILE A 106 22.98 1.52 10.40
C ILE A 106 22.87 0.61 9.18
N SER A 107 21.96 -0.37 9.23
CA SER A 107 21.70 -1.27 8.12
C SER A 107 20.28 -1.82 8.24
N SER A 108 19.55 -1.89 7.13
CA SER A 108 18.25 -2.54 7.07
C SER A 108 18.25 -3.56 5.93
N ARG A 109 17.92 -4.81 6.25
CA ARG A 109 17.58 -5.83 5.26
C ARG A 109 16.14 -6.22 5.49
N GLY A 110 15.24 -5.67 4.66
CA GLY A 110 13.78 -5.72 4.79
C GLY A 110 13.20 -7.04 5.34
N ALA A 111 13.70 -8.19 4.90
CA ALA A 111 13.21 -9.50 5.30
C ALA A 111 14.04 -10.24 6.38
N VAL A 112 15.22 -9.73 6.74
CA VAL A 112 16.19 -10.42 7.62
C VAL A 112 16.30 -9.73 8.97
N GLY A 113 16.36 -8.40 8.98
CA GLY A 113 16.57 -7.65 10.21
C GLY A 113 17.01 -6.21 9.98
N VAL A 114 17.13 -5.48 11.08
CA VAL A 114 17.66 -4.11 11.12
C VAL A 114 18.76 -4.03 12.16
N ILE A 115 19.77 -3.22 11.90
CA ILE A 115 20.75 -2.78 12.88
C ILE A 115 20.44 -1.32 13.18
N ALA A 116 19.97 -1.07 14.39
CA ALA A 116 19.53 0.24 14.81
C ALA A 116 20.24 0.69 16.09
N GLN A 117 20.45 1.99 16.19
CA GLN A 117 21.19 2.63 17.28
C GLN A 117 20.38 3.79 17.85
N ARG A 118 20.41 3.92 19.17
CA ARG A 118 19.75 5.01 19.90
C ARG A 118 20.79 5.94 20.50
N GLY A 119 20.83 7.19 20.03
CA GLY A 119 21.83 8.17 20.50
C GLY A 119 23.26 7.61 20.44
N SER A 120 23.94 7.57 21.58
CA SER A 120 25.29 7.03 21.75
C SER A 120 25.34 5.58 22.24
N GLU A 121 24.21 4.89 22.34
CA GLU A 121 24.18 3.48 22.76
C GLU A 121 24.83 2.57 21.73
N LEU A 122 25.17 1.34 22.15
CA LEU A 122 25.67 0.34 21.23
C LEU A 122 24.58 -0.02 20.20
N PRO A 123 24.95 -0.19 18.92
CA PRO A 123 24.04 -0.71 17.91
C PRO A 123 23.47 -2.07 18.31
N VAL A 124 22.17 -2.24 18.10
CA VAL A 124 21.47 -3.51 18.34
C VAL A 124 20.99 -4.07 17.01
N ALA A 125 21.32 -5.33 16.75
CA ALA A 125 20.74 -6.09 15.66
C ALA A 125 19.41 -6.68 16.12
N ALA A 126 18.36 -6.48 15.32
CA ALA A 126 17.02 -6.93 15.60
C ALA A 126 16.48 -7.73 14.42
N THR A 127 16.01 -8.94 14.70
CA THR A 127 15.51 -9.92 13.74
C THR A 127 14.08 -10.30 14.06
N LEU A 128 13.42 -11.01 13.14
CA LEU A 128 12.04 -11.44 13.32
C LEU A 128 11.85 -12.24 14.62
N GLY A 129 10.89 -11.82 15.45
CA GLY A 129 10.58 -12.45 16.73
C GLY A 129 11.25 -11.77 17.93
N ASP A 130 12.27 -10.93 17.69
CA ASP A 130 12.94 -10.23 18.78
C ASP A 130 12.03 -9.19 19.44
N THR A 131 12.32 -8.89 20.69
CA THR A 131 11.73 -7.75 21.40
C THR A 131 12.85 -6.88 21.94
N LEU A 132 12.93 -5.65 21.44
CA LEU A 132 13.90 -4.66 21.90
C LEU A 132 13.32 -3.89 23.07
N VAL A 133 14.17 -3.47 24.01
CA VAL A 133 13.78 -2.59 25.11
C VAL A 133 14.54 -1.27 24.99
N TRP A 134 13.83 -0.21 24.60
CA TRP A 134 14.37 1.15 24.49
C TRP A 134 13.44 2.14 25.19
N ASP A 135 13.99 3.03 26.02
CA ASP A 135 13.20 3.99 26.82
C ASP A 135 12.09 3.35 27.68
N GLY A 136 12.33 2.12 28.16
CA GLY A 136 11.33 1.34 28.88
C GLY A 136 10.16 0.85 28.02
N LYS A 137 10.19 1.11 26.71
CA LYS A 137 9.23 0.59 25.73
C LYS A 137 9.73 -0.72 25.14
N GLN A 138 8.82 -1.67 25.02
CA GLN A 138 9.06 -2.91 24.30
C GLN A 138 8.69 -2.71 22.83
N ILE A 139 9.65 -2.93 21.94
CA ILE A 139 9.46 -2.90 20.50
C ILE A 139 9.48 -4.33 20.00
N THR A 140 8.34 -4.84 19.58
CA THR A 140 8.28 -6.19 19.02
C THR A 140 8.61 -6.16 17.54
N VAL A 141 9.53 -7.03 17.13
CA VAL A 141 9.88 -7.23 15.72
C VAL A 141 9.00 -8.34 15.16
N LYS A 142 8.07 -7.99 14.29
CA LYS A 142 7.09 -8.95 13.73
C LYS A 142 7.20 -9.02 12.22
N ASP A 143 6.78 -10.15 11.66
CA ASP A 143 6.46 -10.23 10.23
C ASP A 143 5.22 -9.37 9.95
N ALA A 144 5.16 -8.79 8.75
CA ALA A 144 3.95 -8.14 8.22
C ALA A 144 2.82 -9.13 7.94
N GLY A 145 3.11 -10.43 8.04
CA GLY A 145 2.19 -11.51 7.79
C GLY A 145 2.28 -11.89 6.33
N ARG A 146 2.82 -13.08 6.05
CA ARG A 146 2.71 -13.69 4.72
C ARG A 146 1.22 -14.03 4.47
N PRO A 147 0.57 -13.51 3.42
CA PRO A 147 -0.69 -14.10 2.98
C PRO A 147 -0.40 -15.54 2.56
N ALA A 148 -1.15 -16.48 3.14
CA ALA A 148 -1.08 -17.91 2.78
C ALA A 148 -1.52 -18.13 1.33
#